data_AF-A0A8H4X3S4-F1
#
_entry.id   AF-A0A8H4X3S4-F1
#
_cell.length_a   1.000
_cell.length_b   1.000
_cell.length_c   1.000
_cell.angle_alpha   90.00
_cell.angle_beta   90.00
_cell.angle_gamma   90.00
#
_symmetry.space_group_name_H-M   'P 1'
#
loop_
_entity.id
_entity.type
_entity.pdbx_description
1 polymer ?
#
loop_
_entity_poly.entity_id
_entity_poly.type
_entity_poly.pdbx_seq_one_letter_code
_entity_poly.pdbx_strand_id
1 'polypeptide(L)'
;MVDQRRKGFPRVHRYITTHNHDGEAIFLSSSQVPECAPFRTAGEDGELALLYATDTFPIQCQNEVDVAVYDSYLHMPPGLTPSNGTMFR
;
A
#
# COMPACT_ATOMS: atom_id res chain seq x y z
N MET A 1 -11.69 -1.95 -13.10
CA MET A 1 -11.73 -0.91 -12.04
C MET A 1 -11.94 -1.66 -10.74
N VAL A 2 -10.95 -1.68 -9.84
CA VAL A 2 -11.11 -2.35 -8.54
C VAL A 2 -12.11 -1.53 -7.73
N ASP A 3 -13.17 -2.15 -7.22
CA ASP A 3 -14.14 -1.43 -6.38
C ASP A 3 -13.42 -0.98 -5.10
N GLN A 4 -13.29 0.33 -4.94
CA GLN A 4 -12.68 0.94 -3.77
C GLN A 4 -13.67 1.12 -2.61
N ARG A 5 -14.92 0.64 -2.76
CA ARG A 5 -15.97 0.73 -1.74
C ARG A 5 -16.42 -0.67 -1.35
N ARG A 6 -16.14 -1.04 -0.09
CA ARG A 6 -16.89 -2.12 0.54
C ARG A 6 -18.28 -1.63 0.91
N LYS A 7 -19.33 -2.32 0.44
CA LYS A 7 -20.72 -1.93 0.69
C LYS A 7 -21.00 -1.88 2.20
N GLY A 8 -21.46 -0.73 2.68
CA GLY A 8 -21.79 -0.50 4.10
C GLY A 8 -20.64 0.01 4.97
N PHE A 9 -19.44 0.22 4.43
CA PHE A 9 -18.29 0.76 5.15
C PHE A 9 -17.79 2.08 4.53
N PRO A 10 -17.18 2.98 5.33
CA PRO A 10 -16.48 4.14 4.79
C PRO A 10 -15.33 3.74 3.86
N ARG A 11 -14.97 4.64 2.95
CA ARG A 11 -13.74 4.50 2.16
C ARG A 11 -12.53 4.62 3.06
N VAL A 12 -11.53 3.77 2.83
CA VAL A 12 -10.24 3.87 3.51
C VAL A 12 -9.30 4.66 2.61
N HIS A 13 -8.79 5.77 3.14
CA HIS A 13 -7.82 6.61 2.46
C HIS A 13 -6.44 6.42 3.09
N ARG A 14 -5.41 6.36 2.26
CA ARG A 14 -4.00 6.36 2.63
C ARG A 14 -3.30 7.52 1.94
N TYR A 15 -2.40 8.18 2.67
CA TYR A 15 -1.57 9.26 2.16
C TYR A 15 -0.12 8.88 2.47
N ILE A 16 0.66 8.67 1.42
CA ILE A 16 2.06 8.24 1.53
C ILE A 16 2.93 9.47 1.30
N THR A 17 3.97 9.65 2.12
CA THR A 17 4.96 10.71 1.93
C THR A 17 6.23 10.14 1.30
N THR A 18 6.92 10.96 0.51
CA THR A 18 8.22 10.67 -0.11
C THR A 18 9.09 11.92 -0.07
N HIS A 19 10.28 11.89 -0.68
CA HIS A 19 11.15 13.07 -0.82
C HIS A 19 11.30 13.46 -2.29
N ASN A 20 11.29 14.75 -2.60
CA ASN A 20 11.62 15.25 -3.94
C ASN A 20 13.15 15.27 -4.16
N HIS A 21 13.59 15.73 -5.33
CA HIS A 21 15.02 15.80 -5.67
C HIS A 21 15.82 16.77 -4.78
N ASP A 22 15.16 17.72 -4.14
CA ASP A 22 15.76 18.67 -3.20
C ASP A 22 15.80 18.12 -1.76
N GLY A 23 15.27 16.91 -1.53
CA GLY A 23 15.22 16.26 -0.22
C GLY A 23 14.06 16.74 0.66
N GLU A 24 13.09 17.47 0.11
CA GLU A 24 11.93 17.94 0.85
C GLU A 24 10.87 16.83 0.96
N ALA A 25 10.22 16.73 2.13
CA ALA A 25 9.10 15.83 2.33
C ALA A 25 7.86 16.30 1.56
N ILE A 26 7.33 15.44 0.70
CA ILE A 26 6.14 15.69 -0.12
C ILE A 26 5.17 14.51 -0.03
N PHE A 27 3.92 14.71 -0.47
CA PHE A 27 3.01 13.58 -0.70
C PHE A 27 3.36 12.88 -2.01
N LEU A 28 3.34 11.55 -1.99
CA LEU A 28 3.46 10.71 -3.18
C LEU A 28 2.30 11.02 -4.13
N SER A 29 2.58 11.05 -5.44
CA SER A 29 1.55 11.33 -6.44
C SER A 29 0.43 10.28 -6.40
N SER A 30 -0.82 10.75 -6.41
CA SER A 30 -2.01 9.88 -6.52
C SER A 30 -2.08 9.12 -7.84
N SER A 31 -1.28 9.50 -8.85
CA SER A 31 -1.12 8.77 -10.10
C SER A 31 -0.24 7.53 -9.97
N GLN A 32 0.66 7.50 -8.99
CA GLN A 32 1.53 6.36 -8.70
C GLN A 32 0.80 5.37 -7.78
N VAL A 33 0.22 5.89 -6.68
CA VAL A 33 -0.61 5.09 -5.77
C VAL A 33 -1.89 5.87 -5.46
N PRO A 34 -3.07 5.35 -5.84
CA PRO A 34 -4.33 5.99 -5.49
C PRO A 34 -4.52 6.11 -3.98
N GLU A 35 -5.00 7.26 -3.51
CA GLU A 35 -5.22 7.53 -2.08
C GLU A 35 -6.31 6.62 -1.50
N CYS A 36 -7.38 6.36 -2.26
CA CYS A 36 -8.42 5.44 -1.80
C CYS A 36 -7.94 4.00 -1.98
N ALA A 37 -7.78 3.29 -0.87
CA ALA A 37 -7.28 1.93 -0.88
C ALA A 37 -8.31 0.97 -1.50
N PRO A 38 -7.91 0.10 -2.45
CA PRO A 38 -8.79 -0.92 -2.96
C PRO A 38 -9.03 -2.01 -1.92
N PHE A 39 -10.29 -2.45 -1.81
CA PHE A 39 -10.61 -3.67 -1.09
C PHE A 39 -10.34 -4.88 -1.99
N ARG A 40 -9.85 -5.96 -1.39
CA ARG A 40 -9.63 -7.25 -2.06
C ARG A 40 -10.22 -8.36 -1.23
N THR A 41 -10.87 -9.29 -1.92
CA THR A 41 -11.37 -10.53 -1.33
C THR A 41 -10.20 -11.34 -0.75
N ALA A 42 -10.33 -11.75 0.51
CA ALA A 42 -9.37 -12.58 1.23
C ALA A 42 -10.02 -13.92 1.57
N GLY A 43 -10.06 -14.82 0.58
CA GLY A 43 -10.82 -16.07 0.68
C GLY A 43 -12.33 -15.84 0.68
N GLU A 44 -13.09 -16.72 1.33
CA GLU A 44 -14.56 -16.59 1.42
C GLU A 44 -15.01 -15.69 2.59
N ASP A 45 -14.09 -15.37 3.51
CA ASP A 45 -14.43 -14.82 4.84
C ASP A 45 -14.47 -13.29 4.91
N GLY A 46 -14.05 -12.58 3.86
CA GLY A 46 -14.17 -11.13 3.83
C GLY A 46 -13.29 -10.40 2.82
N GLU A 47 -13.25 -9.09 2.97
CA GLU A 47 -12.47 -8.17 2.15
C GLU A 47 -11.51 -7.38 3.04
N LEU A 48 -10.28 -7.20 2.57
CA LEU A 48 -9.22 -6.46 3.24
C LEU A 48 -8.68 -5.35 2.34
N ALA A 49 -8.27 -4.24 2.93
CA ALA A 49 -7.56 -3.18 2.23
C ALA A 49 -6.09 -3.20 2.67
N LEU A 50 -5.15 -3.45 1.74
CA LEU A 50 -3.74 -3.35 2.06
C LEU A 50 -3.33 -1.86 2.08
N LEU A 51 -2.91 -1.36 3.24
CA LEU A 51 -2.63 0.07 3.44
C LEU A 51 -1.16 0.42 3.24
N TYR A 52 -0.24 -0.44 3.68
CA TYR A 52 1.18 -0.37 3.35
C TYR A 52 1.85 -1.70 3.67
N ALA A 53 2.95 -2.03 3.00
CA ALA A 53 3.73 -3.22 3.32
C ALA A 53 5.18 -3.10 2.86
N THR A 54 6.06 -3.76 3.59
CA THR A 54 7.49 -3.84 3.31
C THR A 54 7.94 -5.29 3.35
N ASP A 55 8.98 -5.64 2.61
CA ASP A 55 9.53 -7.00 2.50
C ASP A 55 10.87 -7.17 3.23
N THR A 56 11.37 -6.09 3.84
CA THR A 56 12.68 -6.02 4.46
C THR A 56 12.65 -5.17 5.72
N PHE A 57 13.58 -5.47 6.62
CA PHE A 57 13.88 -4.68 7.80
C PHE A 57 15.41 -4.69 8.04
N PRO A 58 16.09 -3.52 8.21
CA PRO A 58 15.54 -2.16 8.09
C PRO A 58 15.03 -1.82 6.69
N ILE A 59 14.04 -0.94 6.61
CA ILE A 59 13.41 -0.53 5.35
C ILE A 59 14.32 0.40 4.52
N GLN A 60 14.21 0.35 3.20
CA GLN A 60 14.85 1.28 2.26
C GLN A 60 13.82 2.25 1.67
N CYS A 61 13.77 3.48 2.20
CA CYS A 61 12.88 4.53 1.68
C CYS A 61 13.55 5.41 0.61
N GLN A 62 14.85 5.20 0.34
CA GLN A 62 15.57 5.98 -0.67
C GLN A 62 15.03 5.64 -2.06
N ASN A 63 14.78 6.67 -2.88
CA ASN A 63 14.27 6.51 -4.24
C ASN A 63 13.00 5.65 -4.31
N GLU A 64 12.16 5.72 -3.27
CA GLU A 64 10.85 5.07 -3.23
C GLU A 64 10.90 3.54 -3.41
N VAL A 65 12.01 2.90 -3.00
CA VAL A 65 12.17 1.44 -3.09
C VAL A 65 11.07 0.71 -2.31
N ASP A 66 10.73 1.17 -1.11
CA ASP A 66 9.64 0.64 -0.30
C ASP A 66 8.26 0.84 -0.95
N VAL A 67 8.04 1.98 -1.61
CA VAL A 67 6.81 2.25 -2.38
C VAL A 67 6.69 1.29 -3.55
N ALA A 68 7.78 0.98 -4.25
CA ALA A 68 7.78 0.02 -5.35
C ALA A 68 7.47 -1.42 -4.87
N VAL A 69 8.00 -1.82 -3.71
CA VAL A 69 7.62 -3.09 -3.05
C VAL A 69 6.13 -3.08 -2.72
N TYR A 70 5.64 -2.00 -2.11
CA TYR A 70 4.23 -1.86 -1.77
C TYR A 70 3.32 -1.96 -3.01
N ASP A 71 3.65 -1.25 -4.09
CA ASP A 71 2.90 -1.32 -5.36
C ASP A 71 2.92 -2.74 -5.95
N SER A 72 4.06 -3.43 -5.86
CA SER A 72 4.14 -4.84 -6.28
C SER A 72 3.16 -5.73 -5.50
N TYR A 73 2.99 -5.50 -4.18
CA TYR A 73 2.04 -6.22 -3.34
C TYR A 73 0.58 -5.81 -3.57
N LEU A 74 0.36 -4.58 -4.04
CA LEU A 74 -0.93 -4.19 -4.59
C LEU A 74 -1.22 -4.94 -5.89
N HIS A 75 -0.27 -5.49 -6.64
CA HIS A 75 -0.58 -6.27 -7.85
C HIS A 75 -0.59 -7.78 -7.56
N MET A 76 0.39 -8.23 -6.80
CA MET A 76 0.62 -9.61 -6.42
C MET A 76 0.69 -9.68 -4.89
N PRO A 77 -0.45 -9.86 -4.21
CA PRO A 77 -0.48 -9.90 -2.76
C PRO A 77 0.48 -10.99 -2.25
N PRO A 78 1.31 -10.69 -1.25
CA PRO A 78 2.05 -11.74 -0.56
C PRO A 78 1.05 -12.70 0.10
N GLY A 79 1.55 -13.79 0.69
CA GLY A 79 0.74 -14.59 1.61
C GLY A 79 0.24 -13.75 2.81
N LEU A 80 -0.22 -14.40 3.88
CA LEU A 80 -0.75 -13.67 5.04
C LEU A 80 0.23 -12.61 5.57
N THR A 81 1.54 -12.91 5.61
CA THR A 81 2.60 -11.98 6.00
C THR A 81 3.86 -12.20 5.15
N PRO A 82 4.62 -11.15 4.81
CA PRO A 82 5.94 -11.32 4.20
C PRO A 82 6.88 -12.00 5.21
N SER A 83 7.85 -12.77 4.71
CA SER A 83 8.80 -13.49 5.57
C SER A 83 9.75 -12.57 6.33
N ASN A 84 10.00 -11.38 5.79
CA ASN A 84 10.77 -10.31 6.40
C ASN A 84 10.04 -8.98 6.12
N GLY A 85 10.11 -8.00 7.02
CA GLY A 85 9.39 -6.73 6.86
C GLY A 85 8.08 -6.59 7.64
N THR A 86 7.15 -5.78 7.13
CA THR A 86 5.97 -5.32 7.88
C THR A 86 4.73 -5.24 7.00
N MET A 87 3.54 -5.26 7.61
CA MET A 87 2.26 -5.08 6.93
C MET A 87 1.30 -4.23 7.74
N PHE A 88 0.54 -3.40 7.04
CA PHE A 88 -0.60 -2.65 7.58
C PHE A 88 -1.84 -2.91 6.71
N ARG A 89 -2.93 -3.37 7.36
CA ARG A 89 -4.20 -3.76 6.74
C ARG A 89 -5.36 -3.16 7.53
#